data_AF-A0AB33TAN9-F1
#
_entry.id   AF-A0AB33TAN9-F1
#
_cell.length_a   1.000
_cell.length_b   1.000
_cell.length_c   1.000
_cell.angle_alpha   90.00
_cell.angle_beta   90.00
_cell.angle_gamma   90.00
#
_symmetry.space_group_name_H-M   'P 1'
#
loop_
_entity.id
_entity.type
_entity.pdbx_description
1 polymer ?
#
loop_
_entity_poly.entity_id
_entity_poly.type
_entity_poly.pdbx_seq_one_letter_code
_entity_poly.pdbx_strand_id
1 'polypeptide(L)' 'MQIPNSIIEPCAAVAGAQYVIAFNDDDWDCWNTLDEASTYLGWRQGGRWFFSALEGGTTGDWDYANDEIVVLAEASKDA' A
#
# COMPACT_ATOMS: atom_id res chain seq x y z
N MET A 1 19.92 -2.06 -1.48
CA MET A 1 18.70 -1.58 -2.17
C MET A 1 17.87 -0.86 -1.12
N GLN A 2 17.41 0.36 -1.38
CA GLN A 2 16.70 1.16 -0.36
C GLN A 2 15.22 1.21 -0.70
N ILE A 3 14.40 0.59 0.13
CA ILE A 3 12.94 0.66 0.05
C ILE A 3 12.54 2.09 0.48
N PRO A 4 11.67 2.79 -0.27
CA PRO A 4 11.20 4.10 0.14
C PRO A 4 10.46 4.00 1.48
N ASN A 5 10.72 4.95 2.39
CA ASN A 5 9.95 5.05 3.62
C ASN A 5 8.55 5.55 3.31
N SER A 6 7.57 5.09 4.09
CA SER A 6 6.21 5.61 4.03
C SER A 6 6.17 7.12 4.32
N ILE A 7 5.35 7.86 3.58
CA ILE A 7 5.08 9.28 3.88
C ILE A 7 4.19 9.43 5.13
N ILE A 8 3.41 8.40 5.44
CA ILE A 8 2.58 8.25 6.63
C ILE A 8 2.90 6.88 7.20
N GLU A 9 3.29 6.81 8.47
CA GLU A 9 3.50 5.52 9.15
C GLU A 9 2.26 4.63 8.98
N PRO A 10 2.37 3.39 8.46
CA PRO A 10 1.21 2.58 8.13
C PRO A 10 0.29 2.32 9.33
N CYS A 11 0.85 2.24 10.54
CA CYS A 11 0.09 2.09 11.78
C CYS A 11 -0.70 3.36 12.19
N ALA A 12 -0.32 4.52 11.67
CA ALA A 12 -0.95 5.82 11.91
C ALA A 12 -2.02 6.19 10.87
N ALA A 13 -2.15 5.41 9.78
CA ALA A 13 -3.17 5.64 8.77
C ALA A 13 -4.59 5.58 9.35
N VAL A 14 -5.44 6.51 8.90
CA VAL A 14 -6.81 6.65 9.36
C VAL A 14 -7.64 5.46 8.88
N ALA A 15 -8.37 4.84 9.79
CA ALA A 15 -9.18 3.67 9.45
C ALA A 15 -10.26 4.05 8.41
N GLY A 16 -10.33 3.27 7.32
CA GLY A 16 -11.27 3.48 6.22
C GLY A 16 -10.94 4.61 5.25
N ALA A 17 -9.85 5.36 5.46
CA ALA A 17 -9.33 6.29 4.46
C ALA A 17 -8.56 5.54 3.37
N GLN A 18 -8.55 6.10 2.16
CA GLN A 18 -7.89 5.52 1.00
C GLN A 18 -6.52 6.18 0.76
N TYR A 19 -5.55 5.35 0.41
CA TYR A 19 -4.16 5.73 0.20
C TYR A 19 -3.62 5.06 -1.06
N VAL A 20 -2.62 5.67 -1.69
CA VAL A 20 -1.78 4.97 -2.66
C VAL A 20 -0.70 4.24 -1.88
N ILE A 21 -0.64 2.92 -2.04
CA ILE A 21 0.31 2.05 -1.33
C ILE A 21 1.15 1.23 -2.30
N ALA A 22 2.28 0.74 -1.81
CA ALA A 22 3.02 -0.37 -2.38
C ALA A 22 3.29 -1.41 -1.28
N PHE A 23 3.63 -2.64 -1.68
CA PHE A 23 4.03 -3.67 -0.73
C PHE A 23 5.50 -3.55 -0.35
N ASN A 24 5.78 -3.72 0.93
CA ASN A 24 7.11 -3.92 1.49
C ASN A 24 7.31 -5.43 1.62
N ASP A 25 8.07 -6.02 0.70
CA ASP A 25 8.53 -7.40 0.80
C ASP A 25 10.06 -7.35 0.94
N ASP A 26 10.55 -7.45 2.17
CA ASP A 26 11.97 -7.46 2.50
C ASP A 26 12.62 -8.84 2.28
N ASP A 27 11.82 -9.86 1.95
CA ASP A 27 12.26 -11.23 1.65
C ASP A 27 12.46 -11.48 0.14
N TRP A 28 12.05 -10.56 -0.74
CA TRP A 28 12.25 -10.69 -2.20
C TRP A 28 13.48 -9.90 -2.68
N ASP A 29 14.61 -10.61 -2.79
CA ASP A 29 15.98 -10.16 -3.14
C ASP A 29 16.17 -9.41 -4.49
N CYS A 30 15.10 -9.02 -5.19
CA CYS A 30 15.13 -8.65 -6.63
C CYS A 30 14.36 -7.39 -7.05
N TRP A 31 13.98 -6.47 -6.15
CA TRP A 31 13.26 -5.23 -6.54
C TRP A 31 14.17 -4.09 -7.01
N ASN A 32 14.49 -4.02 -8.30
CA ASN A 32 15.33 -2.93 -8.83
C ASN A 32 14.62 -1.56 -8.83
N THR A 33 13.28 -1.54 -8.80
CA THR A 33 12.39 -0.37 -8.77
C THR A 33 11.02 -0.78 -8.26
N LEU A 34 10.30 0.08 -7.52
CA LEU A 34 8.85 -0.05 -7.42
C LEU A 34 8.28 0.13 -8.83
N ASP A 35 7.75 -0.93 -9.46
CA ASP A 35 7.01 -0.76 -10.70
C ASP A 35 5.76 0.07 -10.37
N GLU A 36 5.46 1.12 -11.15
CA GLU A 36 4.25 1.93 -10.96
C GLU A 36 3.00 1.04 -11.10
N ALA A 37 3.11 -0.03 -11.88
CA ALA A 37 2.13 -1.12 -11.98
C ALA A 37 1.93 -1.95 -10.69
N SER A 38 2.77 -1.74 -9.68
CA SER A 38 2.71 -2.37 -8.35
C SER A 38 2.18 -1.43 -7.26
N THR A 39 1.55 -0.32 -7.66
CA THR A 39 0.85 0.56 -6.73
C THR A 39 -0.64 0.23 -6.67
N TYR A 40 -1.21 0.32 -5.47
CA TYR A 40 -2.57 -0.10 -5.17
C TYR A 40 -3.31 0.99 -4.41
N LEU A 41 -4.63 0.94 -4.46
CA LEU A 41 -5.47 1.69 -3.53
C LEU A 41 -5.57 0.87 -2.23
N GLY A 42 -4.99 1.38 -1.16
CA GLY A 42 -4.97 0.73 0.15
C GLY A 42 -5.88 1.41 1.16
N TRP A 43 -6.46 0.64 2.09
CA TRP A 43 -7.13 1.19 3.27
C TRP A 43 -6.87 0.32 4.49
N ARG A 44 -6.82 0.97 5.66
CA ARG A 44 -6.58 0.30 6.93
C ARG A 44 -7.89 0.02 7.67
N GLN A 45 -8.08 -1.20 8.15
CA GLN A 45 -9.22 -1.57 8.99
C GLN A 45 -8.82 -2.69 9.96
N GLY A 46 -9.25 -2.59 11.23
CA GLY A 46 -8.95 -3.62 12.22
C GLY A 46 -7.46 -3.83 12.50
N GLY A 47 -6.60 -2.85 12.17
CA GLY A 47 -5.15 -2.96 12.32
C GLY A 47 -4.44 -3.63 11.14
N ARG A 48 -5.18 -4.02 10.09
CA ARG A 48 -4.69 -4.63 8.86
C ARG A 48 -4.91 -3.73 7.65
N TRP A 49 -4.15 -3.96 6.60
CA TRP A 49 -4.27 -3.26 5.32
C TRP A 49 -4.93 -4.13 4.26
N PHE A 50 -5.93 -3.56 3.61
CA PHE A 50 -6.62 -4.13 2.46
C PHE A 50 -6.29 -3.30 1.23
N PHE A 51 -6.44 -3.89 0.04
CA PHE A 51 -6.05 -3.22 -1.20
C PHE A 51 -6.94 -3.58 -2.38
N SER A 52 -6.98 -2.68 -3.36
CA SER A 52 -7.57 -2.91 -4.67
C SER A 52 -6.63 -2.35 -5.75
N ALA A 53 -6.86 -2.74 -7.01
CA ALA A 53 -6.25 -2.04 -8.13
C ALA A 53 -6.65 -0.55 -8.12
N LEU A 54 -5.77 0.30 -8.65
CA LEU A 54 -6.05 1.73 -8.85
C LEU A 54 -7.17 1.95 -9.89
N GLU A 55 -7.28 1.09 -10.91
CA GLU A 55 -8.37 1.10 -11.90
C GLU A 55 -8.87 -0.31 -12.19
N GLY A 56 -10.15 -0.59 -11.91
CA GLY A 56 -10.91 -1.74 -12.47
C GLY A 56 -10.37 -3.16 -12.29
N GLY A 57 -9.27 -3.34 -11.56
CA GLY A 57 -8.58 -4.62 -11.39
C GLY A 57 -9.03 -5.43 -10.16
N THR A 58 -8.42 -6.59 -9.99
CA THR A 58 -8.79 -7.58 -8.97
C THR A 58 -8.44 -7.08 -7.57
N THR A 59 -9.43 -7.05 -6.67
CA THR A 59 -9.21 -6.99 -5.21
C THR A 59 -8.68 -8.34 -4.75
N GLY A 60 -7.52 -8.37 -4.09
CA GLY A 60 -7.09 -9.55 -3.37
C GLY A 60 -7.88 -9.68 -2.06
N ASP A 61 -8.27 -10.89 -1.68
CA ASP A 61 -8.92 -11.17 -0.37
C ASP A 61 -7.91 -11.23 0.78
N TRP A 62 -6.69 -10.72 0.58
CA TRP A 62 -5.61 -10.79 1.55
C TRP A 62 -5.46 -9.47 2.29
N ASP A 63 -5.15 -9.58 3.58
CA ASP A 63 -4.82 -8.46 4.43
C ASP A 63 -3.34 -8.53 4.86
N TYR A 64 -2.75 -7.35 5.04
CA TYR A 64 -1.32 -7.21 5.33
C TYR A 64 -1.09 -6.48 6.65
N ALA A 65 0.02 -6.80 7.31
CA ALA A 65 0.52 -6.13 8.50
C ALA A 65 1.13 -4.75 8.14
N ASN A 66 1.38 -3.92 9.15
CA ASN A 66 1.85 -2.55 8.92
C ASN A 66 3.28 -2.50 8.36
N ASP A 67 4.10 -3.49 8.69
CA ASP A 67 5.47 -3.66 8.22
C ASP A 67 5.55 -4.13 6.77
N GLU A 68 4.46 -4.63 6.19
CA GLU A 68 4.37 -5.09 4.80
C GLU A 68 3.89 -3.97 3.84
N ILE A 69 3.72 -2.73 4.31
CA ILE A 69 3.06 -1.66 3.56
C ILE A 69 3.91 -0.39 3.52
N VAL A 70 4.05 0.17 2.32
CA VAL A 70 4.61 1.50 2.10
C VAL A 70 3.48 2.44 1.68
N VAL A 71 3.21 3.49 2.46
CA VAL A 71 2.23 4.53 2.09
C VAL A 71 2.93 5.60 1.26
N LEU A 72 2.47 5.81 0.02
CA LEU A 72 3.07 6.72 -0.95
C LEU A 72 2.33 8.05 -1.06
N ALA A 73 0.99 8.05 -0.92
CA ALA A 73 0.14 9.23 -0.98
C ALA A 73 -1.21 9.00 -0.30
N GLU A 74 -1.93 10.07 0.08
CA GLU A 74 -3.38 9.99 0.25
C GLU A 74 -4.04 9.89 -1.13
N ALA A 75 -5.08 9.04 -1.28
CA ALA A 75 -5.82 8.99 -2.53
C ALA A 75 -6.67 10.25 -2.66
N SER A 76 -6.52 11.00 -3.76
CA SER A 76 -7.34 12.18 -4.03
C SER A 76 -8.83 11.82 -4.03
N LYS A 77 -9.65 12.64 -3.37
CA LYS A 77 -11.12 12.47 -3.32
C LYS A 77 -11.83 12.73 -4.65
N ASP A 78 -11.11 13.21 -5.67
CA ASP A 78 -11.66 13.65 -6.94
C ASP A 78 -11.15 12.78 -8.10
N ALA A 79 -11.85 11.68 -8.36
CA ALA A 79 -11.81 10.95 -9.63
C ALA A 79 -13.21 10.41 -9.93
#